data_AF-A0A3D2MV77-F1
#
_entry.id   AF-A0A3D2MV77-F1
#
_cell.length_a   1.000
_cell.length_b   1.000
_cell.length_c   1.000
_cell.angle_alpha   90.00
_cell.angle_beta   90.00
_cell.angle_gamma   90.00
#
_symmetry.space_group_name_H-M   'P 1'
#
loop_
_entity.id
_entity.type
_entity.pdbx_description
1 polymer ?
#
loop_
_entity_poly.entity_id
_entity_poly.type
_entity_poly.pdbx_seq_one_letter_code
_entity_poly.pdbx_strand_id
1 'polypeptide(L)'
;DPSSELSMIAVTGTNGKTSITDYIGQLLRLLGESSGTIGTLGARTQSTQSVEALNTTPDVVSLNRCLAVWRDRGIRHVAIEASSHALAQGRLNGLRIHTGVFSNLTRDHLDYHGDLDGYRQAKLKLFSDFALQRVIYNADDEATHGAIEVSSCPAVGVSLTDPLSDVH
;
A
#
# COMPACT_ATOMS: atom_id res chain seq x y z
N ASP A 1 -17.90 -5.28 -6.54
CA ASP A 1 -16.64 -4.98 -5.83
C ASP A 1 -15.61 -6.06 -6.15
N PRO A 2 -14.74 -5.86 -7.16
CA PRO A 2 -13.73 -6.84 -7.55
C PRO A 2 -12.66 -7.05 -6.48
N SER A 3 -12.41 -6.05 -5.62
CA SER A 3 -11.41 -6.15 -4.55
C SER A 3 -11.79 -7.16 -3.47
N SER A 4 -13.07 -7.51 -3.35
CA SER A 4 -13.55 -8.54 -2.41
C SER A 4 -13.07 -9.96 -2.71
N GLU A 5 -12.62 -10.22 -3.94
CA GLU A 5 -12.12 -11.52 -4.40
C GLU A 5 -10.60 -11.51 -4.60
N LEU A 6 -9.93 -10.44 -4.13
CA LEU A 6 -8.49 -10.20 -4.26
C LEU A 6 -7.89 -9.94 -2.88
N SER A 7 -6.71 -10.50 -2.65
CA SER A 7 -5.87 -10.15 -1.50
C SER A 7 -5.12 -8.85 -1.82
N MET A 8 -5.67 -7.73 -1.35
CA MET A 8 -5.14 -6.40 -1.61
C MET A 8 -4.14 -5.98 -0.52
N ILE A 9 -2.93 -5.60 -0.92
CA ILE A 9 -1.86 -5.11 -0.04
C ILE A 9 -1.56 -3.65 -0.44
N ALA A 10 -1.81 -2.71 0.45
CA ALA A 10 -1.58 -1.29 0.18
C ALA A 10 -0.34 -0.78 0.92
N VAL A 11 0.54 -0.09 0.20
CA VAL A 11 1.82 0.41 0.73
C VAL A 11 1.83 1.93 0.73
N THR A 12 1.97 2.54 1.91
CA THR A 12 2.18 3.97 2.09
C THR A 12 3.52 4.29 2.75
N GLY A 13 3.85 5.57 2.74
CA GLY A 13 5.10 6.13 3.25
C GLY A 13 5.66 7.23 2.36
N THR A 14 6.72 7.92 2.81
CA THR A 14 7.41 8.92 1.99
C THR A 14 8.20 8.21 0.89
N ASN A 15 9.10 7.31 1.27
CA ASN A 15 9.98 6.60 0.34
C ASN A 15 9.72 5.09 0.31
N GLY A 16 10.14 4.44 -0.78
CA GLY A 16 10.16 2.98 -0.90
C GLY A 16 8.85 2.31 -1.30
N LYS A 17 7.74 3.05 -1.48
CA LYS A 17 6.44 2.50 -1.90
C LYS A 17 6.55 1.64 -3.16
N THR A 18 7.18 2.16 -4.21
CA THR A 18 7.39 1.45 -5.47
C THR A 18 8.23 0.20 -5.28
N SER A 19 9.36 0.29 -4.59
CA SER A 19 10.24 -0.85 -4.35
C SER A 19 9.54 -1.96 -3.56
N ILE A 20 8.87 -1.61 -2.46
CA ILE A 20 8.14 -2.56 -1.62
C ILE A 20 6.99 -3.20 -2.41
N THR A 21 6.19 -2.41 -3.12
CA THR A 21 5.08 -2.90 -3.95
C THR A 21 5.58 -3.86 -5.03
N ASP A 22 6.70 -3.53 -5.68
CA ASP A 22 7.30 -4.37 -6.71
C ASP A 22 7.87 -5.67 -6.13
N TYR A 23 8.59 -5.60 -5.00
CA TYR A 23 9.09 -6.79 -4.30
C TYR A 23 7.98 -7.71 -3.82
N ILE A 24 6.88 -7.18 -3.28
CA ILE A 24 5.71 -7.99 -2.90
C ILE A 24 5.20 -8.76 -4.12
N GLY A 25 5.00 -8.09 -5.25
CA GLY A 25 4.55 -8.74 -6.49
C GLY A 25 5.53 -9.80 -6.98
N GLN A 26 6.83 -9.50 -6.97
CA GLN A 26 7.88 -10.45 -7.40
C GLN A 26 7.93 -11.69 -6.49
N LEU A 27 7.95 -11.50 -5.17
CA LEU A 27 8.01 -12.60 -4.20
C LEU A 27 6.77 -13.49 -4.29
N LEU A 28 5.57 -12.90 -4.42
CA LEU A 28 4.34 -13.69 -4.64
C LEU A 28 4.46 -14.57 -5.89
N ARG A 29 4.94 -14.03 -7.01
CA ARG A 29 5.13 -14.83 -8.24
C ARG A 29 6.18 -15.92 -8.07
N LEU A 30 7.27 -15.64 -7.36
CA LEU A 30 8.30 -16.65 -7.05
C LEU A 30 7.73 -17.79 -6.19
N LEU A 31 6.75 -17.50 -5.34
CA LEU A 31 6.02 -18.49 -4.55
C LEU A 31 4.91 -19.22 -5.33
N GLY A 32 4.75 -18.94 -6.63
CA GLY A 32 3.72 -19.55 -7.48
C GLY A 32 2.35 -18.88 -7.42
N GLU A 33 2.22 -17.75 -6.72
CA GLU A 33 0.98 -16.99 -6.61
C GLU A 33 0.79 -16.03 -7.79
N SER A 34 -0.47 -15.83 -8.20
CA SER A 34 -0.82 -14.86 -9.25
C SER A 34 -0.95 -13.45 -8.65
N SER A 35 -0.08 -12.53 -9.10
CA SER A 35 -0.05 -11.16 -8.55
C SER A 35 0.07 -10.04 -9.57
N GLY A 36 -0.56 -8.91 -9.25
CA GLY A 36 -0.43 -7.63 -9.95
C GLY A 36 0.13 -6.54 -9.04
N THR A 37 0.76 -5.53 -9.63
CA THR A 37 1.27 -4.33 -8.94
C THR A 37 0.69 -3.08 -9.57
N ILE A 38 0.28 -2.11 -8.74
CA ILE A 38 -0.28 -0.82 -9.20
C ILE A 38 0.50 0.30 -8.50
N GLY A 39 1.15 1.16 -9.28
CA GLY A 39 2.01 2.17 -8.69
C GLY A 39 2.55 3.17 -9.71
N THR A 40 3.65 3.82 -9.34
CA THR A 40 4.42 4.75 -10.18
C THR A 40 4.86 4.10 -11.51
N LEU A 41 5.07 2.78 -11.50
CA LEU A 41 5.45 1.99 -12.68
C LEU A 41 4.23 1.46 -13.49
N GLY A 42 3.03 1.94 -13.18
CA GLY A 42 1.78 1.51 -13.80
C GLY A 42 1.19 0.24 -13.19
N ALA A 43 0.11 -0.23 -13.82
CA ALA A 43 -0.58 -1.46 -13.46
C ALA A 43 0.03 -2.64 -14.26
N ARG A 44 0.71 -3.55 -13.58
CA ARG A 44 1.52 -4.61 -14.20
C ARG A 44 1.23 -5.98 -13.57
N THR A 45 1.22 -7.04 -14.37
CA THR A 45 1.18 -8.43 -13.88
C THR A 45 2.49 -9.17 -14.09
N GLN A 46 3.44 -8.54 -14.77
CA GLN A 46 4.80 -9.02 -14.99
C GLN A 46 5.78 -7.88 -14.73
N SER A 47 6.94 -8.18 -14.15
CA SER A 47 7.96 -7.17 -13.84
C SER A 47 8.48 -6.45 -15.08
N THR A 48 8.48 -7.11 -16.24
CA THR A 48 8.97 -6.60 -17.53
C THR A 48 7.96 -5.76 -18.31
N GLN A 49 6.69 -5.74 -17.89
CA GLN A 49 5.71 -4.86 -18.51
C GLN A 49 6.00 -3.43 -18.08
N SER A 50 6.10 -2.49 -19.01
CA SER A 50 6.11 -1.06 -18.70
C SER A 50 4.83 -0.46 -19.28
N VAL A 51 3.97 0.03 -18.40
CA VAL A 51 2.73 0.72 -18.78
C VAL A 51 2.84 2.13 -18.23
N GLU A 52 2.67 3.15 -19.07
CA GLU A 52 2.65 4.54 -18.60
C GLU A 52 1.53 4.74 -17.59
N ALA A 53 1.89 5.28 -16.43
CA ALA A 53 0.96 5.66 -15.38
C ALA A 53 0.84 7.18 -15.34
N LEU A 54 -0.39 7.69 -15.42
CA LEU A 54 -0.64 9.13 -15.24
C LEU A 54 -0.51 9.57 -13.76
N ASN A 55 -0.63 8.63 -12.82
CA ASN A 55 -0.53 8.87 -11.38
C ASN A 55 0.07 7.64 -10.68
N THR A 56 0.76 7.85 -9.55
CA THR A 56 1.20 6.76 -8.66
C THR A 56 0.04 5.88 -8.18
N THR A 57 -1.13 6.48 -7.93
CA THR A 57 -2.37 5.75 -7.65
C THR A 57 -3.46 6.23 -8.63
N PRO A 58 -4.01 5.34 -9.48
CA PRO A 58 -5.10 5.68 -10.40
C PRO A 58 -6.36 6.19 -9.70
N ASP A 59 -7.27 6.81 -10.45
CA ASP A 59 -8.60 7.13 -9.94
C ASP A 59 -9.42 5.84 -9.65
N VAL A 60 -10.46 5.97 -8.82
CA VAL A 60 -11.24 4.84 -8.32
C VAL A 60 -11.92 4.02 -9.43
N VAL A 61 -12.32 4.66 -10.54
CA VAL A 61 -13.02 3.97 -11.65
C VAL A 61 -12.02 3.15 -12.45
N SER A 62 -10.88 3.75 -12.82
CA SER A 62 -9.80 3.06 -13.51
C SER A 62 -9.25 1.90 -12.67
N LEU A 63 -9.12 2.10 -11.36
CA LEU A 63 -8.66 1.08 -10.41
C LEU A 63 -9.63 -0.10 -10.37
N ASN A 64 -10.92 0.13 -10.15
CA ASN A 64 -11.93 -0.93 -10.15
C ASN A 64 -11.98 -1.71 -11.48
N ARG A 65 -11.87 -1.03 -12.62
CA ARG A 65 -11.83 -1.68 -13.94
C ARG A 65 -10.62 -2.60 -14.08
N CYS A 66 -9.44 -2.11 -13.68
CA CYS A 66 -8.22 -2.91 -13.69
C CYS A 66 -8.35 -4.16 -12.82
N LEU A 67 -8.81 -4.00 -11.58
CA LEU A 67 -9.02 -5.10 -10.64
C LEU A 67 -10.02 -6.14 -11.17
N ALA A 68 -11.12 -5.70 -11.79
CA ALA A 68 -12.10 -6.62 -12.40
C ALA A 68 -11.46 -7.45 -13.52
N VAL A 69 -10.74 -6.82 -14.44
CA VAL A 69 -10.04 -7.51 -15.53
C VAL A 69 -9.01 -8.51 -15.00
N TRP A 70 -8.26 -8.14 -13.96
CA TRP A 70 -7.25 -9.01 -13.36
C TRP A 70 -7.85 -10.19 -12.60
N ARG A 71 -8.92 -9.96 -11.84
CA ARG A 71 -9.69 -11.03 -11.20
C ARG A 71 -10.18 -12.05 -12.23
N ASP A 72 -10.75 -11.58 -13.34
CA ASP A 72 -11.29 -12.45 -14.40
C ASP A 72 -10.18 -13.22 -15.13
N ARG A 73 -8.95 -12.72 -15.10
CA ARG A 73 -7.74 -13.39 -15.61
C ARG A 73 -7.05 -14.28 -14.57
N GLY A 74 -7.62 -14.45 -13.38
CA GLY A 74 -7.12 -15.33 -12.33
C GLY A 74 -6.02 -14.73 -11.45
N ILE A 75 -5.79 -13.42 -11.48
CA ILE A 75 -4.96 -12.74 -10.47
C ILE A 75 -5.67 -12.80 -9.12
N ARG A 76 -4.94 -13.13 -8.05
CA ARG A 76 -5.49 -13.25 -6.69
C ARG A 76 -4.87 -12.29 -5.69
N HIS A 77 -3.67 -11.80 -5.95
CA HIS A 77 -2.99 -10.84 -5.08
C HIS A 77 -2.70 -9.54 -5.82
N VAL A 78 -2.87 -8.40 -5.15
CA VAL A 78 -2.54 -7.10 -5.74
C VAL A 78 -1.83 -6.24 -4.70
N ALA A 79 -0.62 -5.81 -5.03
CA ALA A 79 0.09 -4.79 -4.26
C ALA A 79 -0.14 -3.41 -4.91
N ILE A 80 -0.51 -2.41 -4.12
CA ILE A 80 -0.80 -1.06 -4.60
C ILE A 80 -0.09 0.02 -3.79
N GLU A 81 0.50 0.99 -4.49
CA GLU A 81 1.01 2.21 -3.86
C GLU A 81 -0.16 3.12 -3.42
N ALA A 82 -0.24 3.39 -2.12
CA ALA A 82 -1.19 4.32 -1.52
C ALA A 82 -0.48 5.64 -1.17
N SER A 83 -0.42 6.56 -2.14
CA SER A 83 0.16 7.89 -1.88
C SER A 83 -0.70 8.69 -0.89
N SER A 84 -0.10 9.65 -0.18
CA SER A 84 -0.84 10.54 0.74
C SER A 84 -1.94 11.31 0.01
N HIS A 85 -1.68 11.75 -1.23
CA HIS A 85 -2.66 12.39 -2.09
C HIS A 85 -3.83 11.46 -2.41
N ALA A 86 -3.55 10.20 -2.75
CA ALA A 86 -4.58 9.23 -3.07
C ALA A 86 -5.48 8.91 -1.87
N LEU A 87 -4.89 8.80 -0.67
CA LEU A 87 -5.62 8.60 0.58
C LEU A 87 -6.43 9.85 0.95
N ALA A 88 -5.83 11.05 0.85
CA ALA A 88 -6.52 12.31 1.14
C ALA A 88 -7.71 12.55 0.19
N GLN A 89 -7.59 12.15 -1.07
CA GLN A 89 -8.64 12.29 -2.10
C GLN A 89 -9.61 11.11 -2.15
N GLY A 90 -9.44 10.09 -1.31
CA GLY A 90 -10.32 8.92 -1.27
C GLY A 90 -10.28 8.06 -2.54
N ARG A 91 -9.16 8.02 -3.27
CA ARG A 91 -9.04 7.22 -4.52
C ARG A 91 -9.13 5.72 -4.28
N LEU A 92 -8.85 5.27 -3.06
CA LEU A 92 -8.96 3.86 -2.65
C LEU A 92 -10.31 3.55 -1.98
N ASN A 93 -11.19 4.53 -1.82
CA ASN A 93 -12.44 4.34 -1.06
C ASN A 93 -13.31 3.25 -1.71
N GLY A 94 -13.89 2.41 -0.87
CA GLY A 94 -14.72 1.28 -1.29
C GLY A 94 -13.93 0.03 -1.70
N LEU A 95 -12.60 0.07 -1.71
CA LEU A 95 -11.78 -1.14 -1.84
C LEU A 95 -11.65 -1.87 -0.52
N ARG A 96 -11.66 -3.20 -0.58
CA ARG A 96 -11.31 -4.07 0.53
C ARG A 96 -9.81 -4.27 0.55
N ILE A 97 -9.13 -3.62 1.49
CA ILE A 97 -7.69 -3.76 1.70
C ILE A 97 -7.46 -4.78 2.81
N HIS A 98 -6.68 -5.82 2.51
CA HIS A 98 -6.35 -6.87 3.48
C HIS A 98 -5.19 -6.44 4.39
N THR A 99 -4.08 -5.98 3.80
CA THR A 99 -2.87 -5.58 4.54
C THR A 99 -2.51 -4.13 4.24
N GLY A 100 -2.28 -3.33 5.30
CA GLY A 100 -1.67 -2.01 5.19
C GLY A 100 -0.19 -2.06 5.56
N VAL A 101 0.65 -1.39 4.78
CA VAL A 101 2.10 -1.31 5.01
C VAL A 101 2.55 0.15 5.14
N PHE A 102 3.26 0.51 6.21
CA PHE A 102 3.85 1.84 6.40
C PHE A 102 5.39 1.76 6.38
N SER A 103 6.01 2.29 5.33
CA SER A 103 7.48 2.19 5.16
C SER A 103 8.28 3.18 6.01
N ASN A 104 7.96 4.46 5.93
CA ASN A 104 8.63 5.55 6.66
C ASN A 104 7.87 6.87 6.46
N LEU A 105 8.18 7.86 7.27
CA LEU A 105 7.71 9.23 7.13
C LEU A 105 8.86 10.24 7.29
N THR A 106 9.25 10.86 6.18
CA THR A 106 10.12 12.05 6.18
C THR A 106 9.41 13.25 5.55
N ARG A 107 9.91 14.46 5.80
CA ARG A 107 9.33 15.73 5.33
C ARG A 107 9.23 15.76 3.79
N ASP A 108 8.00 15.80 3.28
CA ASP A 108 7.66 15.88 1.86
C ASP A 108 6.21 16.39 1.70
N HIS A 109 5.84 16.91 0.53
CA HIS A 109 4.48 17.34 0.17
C HIS A 109 3.77 18.29 1.15
N LEU A 110 4.52 19.14 1.87
CA LEU A 110 3.94 20.06 2.85
C LEU A 110 3.17 21.22 2.20
N ASP A 111 3.44 21.53 0.94
CA ASP A 111 2.66 22.46 0.13
C ASP A 111 1.20 22.02 -0.01
N TYR A 112 0.95 20.71 -0.04
CA TYR A 112 -0.39 20.14 -0.09
C TYR A 112 -0.98 19.88 1.31
N HIS A 113 -0.19 19.32 2.23
CA HIS A 113 -0.68 18.87 3.54
C HIS A 113 -0.54 19.91 4.67
N GLY A 114 0.08 21.06 4.39
CA GLY A 114 0.32 22.15 5.34
C GLY A 114 1.55 21.89 6.21
N ASP A 115 1.54 20.80 6.98
CA ASP A 115 2.63 20.43 7.87
C ASP A 115 2.86 18.90 7.93
N LEU A 116 3.87 18.49 8.69
CA LEU A 116 4.26 17.10 8.80
C LEU A 116 3.18 16.25 9.49
N ASP A 117 2.43 16.83 10.42
CA ASP A 117 1.34 16.12 11.09
C ASP A 117 0.19 15.88 10.12
N GLY A 118 -0.27 16.90 9.38
CA GLY A 118 -1.26 16.76 8.31
C GLY A 118 -0.85 15.69 7.28
N TYR A 119 0.43 15.66 6.90
CA TYR A 119 0.95 14.65 5.99
C TYR A 119 0.94 13.24 6.61
N ARG A 120 1.28 13.10 7.89
CA ARG A 120 1.18 11.85 8.65
C ARG A 120 -0.27 11.38 8.73
N GLN A 121 -1.19 12.26 9.13
CA GLN A 121 -2.62 11.96 9.24
C GLN A 121 -3.19 11.49 7.90
N ALA A 122 -2.78 12.11 6.78
CA ALA A 122 -3.20 11.66 5.45
C ALA A 122 -2.77 10.21 5.14
N LYS A 123 -1.62 9.74 5.64
CA LYS A 123 -1.18 8.35 5.49
C LYS A 123 -1.88 7.41 6.47
N LEU A 124 -2.13 7.88 7.71
CA LEU A 124 -2.83 7.11 8.74
C LEU A 124 -4.26 6.72 8.33
N LYS A 125 -4.88 7.46 7.41
CA LYS A 125 -6.14 7.08 6.75
C LYS A 125 -6.14 5.66 6.19
N LEU A 126 -5.00 5.15 5.71
CA LEU A 126 -4.93 3.75 5.26
C LEU A 126 -5.25 2.75 6.38
N PHE A 127 -4.90 3.10 7.62
CA PHE A 127 -5.01 2.23 8.79
C PHE A 127 -6.29 2.48 9.59
N SER A 128 -6.83 3.71 9.55
CA SER A 128 -8.08 4.08 10.22
C SER A 128 -9.34 3.86 9.39
N ASP A 129 -9.27 4.09 8.06
CA ASP A 129 -10.47 4.15 7.22
C ASP A 129 -10.80 2.79 6.57
N PHE A 130 -9.87 1.84 6.64
CA PHE A 130 -10.01 0.51 6.03
C PHE A 130 -10.04 -0.58 7.10
N ALA A 131 -10.92 -1.57 6.92
CA ALA A 131 -11.00 -2.74 7.78
C ALA A 131 -9.88 -3.75 7.45
N LEU A 132 -8.65 -3.40 7.82
CA LEU A 132 -7.46 -4.23 7.60
C LEU A 132 -7.50 -5.50 8.44
N GLN A 133 -6.95 -6.59 7.91
CA GLN A 133 -6.68 -7.82 8.67
C GLN A 133 -5.25 -7.86 9.23
N ARG A 134 -4.33 -7.07 8.66
CA ARG A 134 -2.95 -6.98 9.13
C ARG A 134 -2.35 -5.59 8.89
N VAL A 135 -1.53 -5.15 9.84
CA VAL A 135 -0.64 -4.00 9.70
C VAL A 135 0.81 -4.49 9.65
N ILE A 136 1.59 -3.90 8.74
CA ILE A 136 3.05 -4.03 8.73
C ILE A 136 3.62 -2.61 8.79
N TYR A 137 4.56 -2.37 9.70
CA TYR A 137 5.14 -1.03 9.85
C TYR A 137 6.64 -1.14 10.13
N ASN A 138 7.36 -0.08 9.79
CA ASN A 138 8.77 0.04 10.10
C ASN A 138 8.94 0.49 11.55
N ALA A 139 9.28 -0.43 12.44
CA ALA A 139 9.44 -0.15 13.86
C ALA A 139 10.59 0.82 14.16
N ASP A 140 11.58 0.95 13.26
CA ASP A 140 12.69 1.92 13.38
C ASP A 140 12.26 3.37 13.15
N ASP A 141 11.08 3.60 12.56
CA ASP A 141 10.54 4.93 12.30
C ASP A 141 9.31 5.18 13.19
N GLU A 142 9.52 5.93 14.28
CA GLU A 142 8.52 6.31 15.28
C GLU A 142 7.26 6.92 14.65
N ALA A 143 7.40 7.64 13.53
CA ALA A 143 6.25 8.25 12.87
C ALA A 143 5.27 7.20 12.32
N THR A 144 5.72 5.97 12.07
CA THR A 144 4.87 4.88 11.58
C THR A 144 4.09 4.17 12.68
N HIS A 145 4.46 4.34 13.97
CA HIS A 145 3.81 3.68 15.10
C HIS A 145 2.33 4.10 15.25
N GLY A 146 1.96 5.26 14.73
CA GLY A 146 0.55 5.66 14.66
C GLY A 146 -0.34 4.67 13.91
N ALA A 147 0.21 3.84 13.01
CA ALA A 147 -0.54 2.80 12.31
C ALA A 147 -1.10 1.73 13.27
N ILE A 148 -0.36 1.39 14.34
CA ILE A 148 -0.82 0.41 15.33
C ILE A 148 -1.73 1.03 16.39
N GLU A 149 -1.66 2.35 16.57
CA GLU A 149 -2.54 3.08 17.49
C GLU A 149 -3.95 3.24 16.91
N VAL A 150 -4.05 3.48 15.60
CA VAL A 150 -5.34 3.70 14.91
C VAL A 150 -5.97 2.44 14.33
N SER A 151 -5.25 1.32 14.35
CA SER A 151 -5.74 0.03 13.85
C SER A 151 -5.91 -0.98 14.98
N SER A 152 -6.99 -1.75 14.95
CA SER A 152 -7.28 -2.77 15.96
C SER A 152 -6.89 -4.20 15.54
N CYS A 153 -6.20 -4.37 14.41
CA CYS A 153 -5.84 -5.68 13.87
C CYS A 153 -4.38 -6.06 14.19
N PRO A 154 -4.00 -7.34 14.04
CA PRO A 154 -2.64 -7.78 14.31
C PRO A 154 -1.61 -6.99 13.50
N ALA A 155 -0.57 -6.52 14.19
CA ALA A 155 0.52 -5.77 13.60
C ALA A 155 1.82 -6.61 13.60
N VAL A 156 2.70 -6.31 12.65
CA VAL A 156 4.07 -6.83 12.57
C VAL A 156 5.02 -5.65 12.41
N GLY A 157 5.87 -5.44 13.41
CA GLY A 157 6.95 -4.46 13.37
C GLY A 157 8.20 -5.04 12.71
N VAL A 158 8.69 -4.38 11.67
CA VAL A 158 9.96 -4.72 11.01
C VAL A 158 11.02 -3.73 11.46
N SER A 159 12.16 -4.22 11.96
CA SER A 159 13.29 -3.39 12.39
C SER A 159 14.60 -3.96 11.87
N LEU A 160 15.55 -3.10 11.52
CA LEU A 160 16.93 -3.48 11.21
C LEU A 160 17.87 -3.25 12.40
N THR A 161 17.36 -2.68 13.50
CA THR A 161 18.18 -2.23 14.63
C THR A 161 17.78 -2.87 15.96
N ASP A 162 16.54 -3.33 16.09
CA ASP A 162 16.00 -3.99 17.28
C ASP A 162 15.82 -5.50 17.05
N PRO A 163 16.71 -6.33 17.62
CA PRO A 163 16.63 -7.79 17.50
C PRO A 163 15.44 -8.40 18.24
N LEU A 164 14.68 -7.60 19.00
CA LEU A 164 13.47 -8.04 19.69
C LEU A 164 12.19 -7.73 18.90
N SER A 165 12.30 -7.09 17.74
CA SER A 165 11.16 -6.85 16.85
C SER A 165 10.60 -8.14 16.26
N ASP A 166 9.36 -8.09 15.74
CA ASP A 166 8.71 -9.27 15.16
C ASP A 166 9.49 -9.84 13.97
N VAL A 167 10.17 -8.97 13.22
CA VAL A 167 11.07 -9.32 12.11
C VAL A 167 12.31 -8.44 12.18
N HIS A 168 13.47 -9.08 12.38
CA HIS A 168 14.81 -8.50 12.37
C HIS A 168 15.69 -9.08 11.27
#